data_AF-A0A960KQJ1-F1
#
_entry.id   AF-A0A960KQJ1-F1
#
_cell.length_a   1.000
_cell.length_b   1.000
_cell.length_c   1.000
_cell.angle_alpha   90.00
_cell.angle_beta   90.00
_cell.angle_gamma   90.00
#
_symmetry.space_group_name_H-M   'P 1'
#
loop_
_entity.id
_entity.type
_entity.pdbx_description
1 polymer ?
#
loop_
_entity_poly.entity_id
_entity_poly.type
_entity_poly.pdbx_seq_one_letter_code
_entity_poly.pdbx_strand_id
1 'polypeptide(L)'
;MKTWRKVHLYSFGYYKAISLFISVLMLVISLTGILYNHHHDLKFLNSLRVPTSILPDGYQDRLDRTRENQGLGDLFPEEAHSVPVMWLVIDLHNGSFFGEPWGRFFYDAIALALCVLSLTGIVLYFKIRRKHRF
;
A
#
# COMPACT_ATOMS: atom_id res chain seq x y z
N MET A 1 27.02 22.03 9.48
CA MET A 1 26.45 21.56 8.19
C MET A 1 27.03 20.22 7.68
N LYS A 2 28.27 19.82 8.06
CA LYS A 2 28.88 18.55 7.62
C LYS A 2 28.23 17.27 8.17
N THR A 3 27.56 17.33 9.31
CA THR A 3 26.99 16.15 10.00
C THR A 3 25.72 15.62 9.33
N TRP A 4 24.78 16.49 8.97
CA TRP A 4 23.50 16.10 8.35
C TRP A 4 23.64 15.40 6.99
N ARG A 5 24.55 15.89 6.13
CA ARG A 5 24.85 15.23 4.85
C ARG A 5 25.45 13.83 5.04
N LYS A 6 26.31 13.66 6.05
CA LYS A 6 26.86 12.35 6.40
C LYS A 6 25.77 11.42 6.91
N VAL A 7 24.93 11.86 7.85
CA VAL A 7 23.82 11.05 8.36
C VAL A 7 22.91 10.57 7.22
N HIS A 8 22.52 11.44 6.28
CA HIS A 8 21.72 11.04 5.13
C HIS A 8 22.44 10.00 4.23
N LEU A 9 23.72 10.22 3.90
CA LEU A 9 24.49 9.28 3.07
C LEU A 9 24.71 7.93 3.76
N TYR A 10 24.98 7.93 5.06
CA TYR A 10 25.27 6.72 5.83
C TYR A 10 24.01 5.93 6.20
N SER A 11 22.88 6.59 6.49
CA SER A 11 21.62 5.92 6.83
C SER A 11 20.95 5.24 5.62
N PHE A 12 20.97 5.84 4.43
CA PHE A 12 20.31 5.26 3.24
C PHE A 12 21.23 4.42 2.35
N GLY A 13 22.55 4.63 2.41
CA GLY A 13 23.51 3.94 1.54
C GLY A 13 23.82 2.49 1.92
N TYR A 14 23.63 2.11 3.20
CA TYR A 14 23.98 0.78 3.71
C TYR A 14 22.88 -0.27 3.45
N TYR A 15 21.61 0.13 3.39
CA TYR A 15 20.46 -0.77 3.30
C TYR A 15 19.85 -0.85 1.91
N LYS A 16 20.69 -0.99 0.86
CA LYS A 16 20.25 -0.99 -0.55
C LYS A 16 19.13 -2.00 -0.85
N ALA A 17 19.23 -3.21 -0.31
CA ALA A 17 18.22 -4.25 -0.52
C ALA A 17 16.86 -3.88 0.10
N ILE A 18 16.88 -3.30 1.30
CA ILE A 18 15.66 -2.81 1.97
C ILE A 18 15.06 -1.65 1.17
N SER A 19 15.87 -0.72 0.69
CA SER A 19 15.40 0.38 -0.16
C SER A 19 14.79 -0.12 -1.47
N LEU A 20 15.38 -1.15 -2.09
CA LEU A 20 14.83 -1.78 -3.30
C LEU A 20 13.48 -2.44 -3.01
N PHE A 21 13.39 -3.20 -1.92
CA PHE A 21 12.15 -3.84 -1.48
C PHE A 21 11.04 -2.81 -1.22
N ILE A 22 11.34 -1.74 -0.47
CA ILE A 22 10.39 -0.64 -0.23
C ILE A 22 9.99 0.03 -1.54
N SER A 23 10.91 0.21 -2.48
CA SER A 23 10.59 0.83 -3.78
C SER A 23 9.63 -0.03 -4.60
N VAL A 24 9.83 -1.35 -4.64
CA VAL A 24 8.90 -2.28 -5.29
C VAL A 24 7.52 -2.20 -4.64
N LEU A 25 7.47 -2.18 -3.32
CA LEU A 25 6.21 -2.08 -2.60
C LEU A 25 5.50 -0.74 -2.87
N MET A 26 6.23 0.37 -2.89
CA MET A 26 5.70 1.68 -3.26
C MET A 26 5.15 1.70 -4.70
N LEU A 27 5.80 1.00 -5.64
CA LEU A 27 5.26 0.84 -7.00
C LEU A 27 3.93 0.08 -6.98
N VAL A 28 3.82 -1.00 -6.20
CA VAL A 28 2.57 -1.75 -6.04
C VAL A 28 1.45 -0.87 -5.46
N ILE A 29 1.72 -0.13 -4.39
CA ILE A 29 0.74 0.80 -3.78
C ILE A 29 0.32 1.89 -4.78
N SER A 30 1.27 2.45 -5.51
CA SER A 30 1.00 3.49 -6.52
C SER A 30 0.15 2.95 -7.67
N LEU A 31 0.49 1.77 -8.19
CA LEU A 31 -0.27 1.14 -9.29
C LEU A 31 -1.69 0.80 -8.85
N THR A 32 -1.85 0.18 -7.68
CA THR A 32 -3.17 -0.13 -7.13
C THR A 32 -4.02 1.12 -6.87
N GLY A 33 -3.41 2.21 -6.41
CA GLY A 33 -4.10 3.50 -6.26
C GLY A 33 -4.56 4.08 -7.60
N ILE A 34 -3.74 4.00 -8.65
CA ILE A 34 -4.14 4.42 -10.01
C ILE A 34 -5.30 3.57 -10.51
N LEU A 35 -5.22 2.24 -10.35
CA LEU A 35 -6.29 1.31 -10.75
C LEU A 35 -7.59 1.60 -10.00
N TYR A 36 -7.50 1.85 -8.69
CA TYR A 36 -8.64 2.22 -7.86
C TYR A 36 -9.30 3.52 -8.34
N ASN A 37 -8.50 4.55 -8.65
CA ASN A 37 -9.03 5.83 -9.14
C ASN A 37 -9.69 5.71 -10.53
N HIS A 38 -9.20 4.81 -11.39
CA HIS A 38 -9.71 4.61 -12.75
C HIS A 38 -10.71 3.45 -12.87
N HIS A 39 -11.26 2.96 -11.76
CA HIS A 39 -12.14 1.79 -11.80
C HIS A 39 -13.44 1.98 -12.60
N HIS A 40 -13.89 3.23 -12.78
CA HIS A 40 -15.03 3.56 -13.64
C HIS A 40 -14.71 3.35 -15.12
N ASP A 41 -13.49 3.67 -15.53
CA ASP A 41 -13.01 3.47 -16.91
C ASP A 41 -12.67 2.00 -17.16
N LEU A 42 -12.17 1.31 -16.12
CA LEU A 42 -11.70 -0.07 -16.17
C LEU A 42 -12.77 -1.05 -15.64
N LYS A 43 -13.91 -1.14 -16.35
CA LYS A 43 -15.04 -2.01 -15.96
C LYS A 43 -14.67 -3.47 -15.71
N PHE A 44 -13.62 -3.97 -16.38
CA PHE A 44 -13.14 -5.34 -16.21
C PHE A 44 -12.69 -5.64 -14.77
N LEU A 45 -12.26 -4.65 -13.99
CA LEU A 45 -11.84 -4.84 -12.59
C LEU A 45 -13.00 -5.30 -11.70
N ASN A 46 -14.24 -4.93 -12.05
CA ASN A 46 -15.44 -5.33 -11.31
C ASN A 46 -16.07 -6.61 -11.86
N SER A 47 -15.85 -6.93 -13.15
CA SER A 47 -16.44 -8.12 -13.77
C SER A 47 -15.56 -9.37 -13.66
N LEU A 48 -14.23 -9.20 -13.65
CA LEU A 48 -13.31 -10.32 -13.43
C LEU A 48 -13.32 -10.71 -11.96
N ARG A 49 -13.59 -11.98 -11.70
CA ARG A 49 -13.62 -12.56 -10.35
C ARG A 49 -12.47 -13.56 -10.20
N VAL A 50 -11.86 -13.54 -9.03
CA VAL A 50 -10.77 -14.45 -8.66
C VAL A 50 -11.30 -15.41 -7.60
N PRO A 51 -11.07 -16.72 -7.74
CA PRO A 51 -11.45 -17.69 -6.73
C PRO A 51 -10.61 -17.51 -5.47
N THR A 52 -11.23 -17.63 -4.31
CA THR A 52 -10.56 -17.44 -3.01
C THR A 52 -9.54 -18.53 -2.69
N SER A 53 -9.56 -19.65 -3.41
CA SER A 53 -8.58 -20.74 -3.29
C SER A 53 -7.16 -20.36 -3.71
N ILE A 54 -6.98 -19.28 -4.48
CA ILE A 54 -5.67 -18.76 -4.89
C ILE A 54 -5.16 -17.68 -3.92
N LEU A 55 -6.05 -17.19 -3.05
CA LEU A 55 -5.74 -16.11 -2.12
C LEU A 55 -5.08 -16.67 -0.84
N PRO A 56 -4.38 -15.83 -0.07
CA PRO A 56 -3.76 -16.26 1.17
C PRO A 56 -4.75 -16.91 2.15
N ASP A 57 -4.26 -17.88 2.93
CA ASP A 57 -5.04 -18.53 3.98
C ASP A 57 -5.62 -17.47 4.95
N GLY A 58 -6.91 -17.62 5.30
CA GLY A 58 -7.65 -16.66 6.14
C GLY A 58 -8.25 -15.46 5.39
N TYR A 59 -8.01 -15.32 4.07
CA TYR A 59 -8.73 -14.32 3.27
C TYR A 59 -10.23 -14.60 3.21
N GLN A 60 -10.61 -15.87 3.05
CA GLN A 60 -12.01 -16.32 3.06
C GLN A 60 -12.69 -15.95 4.40
N ASP A 61 -12.07 -16.25 5.54
CA ASP A 61 -12.62 -15.92 6.86
C ASP A 61 -12.80 -14.41 7.04
N ARG A 62 -11.84 -13.59 6.56
CA ARG A 62 -11.98 -12.13 6.57
C ARG A 62 -13.18 -11.67 5.72
N LEU A 63 -13.32 -12.26 4.55
CA LEU A 63 -14.37 -11.93 3.60
C LEU A 63 -15.75 -12.29 4.17
N ASP A 64 -15.88 -13.47 4.78
CA ASP A 64 -17.13 -13.93 5.38
C ASP A 64 -17.52 -13.06 6.58
N ARG A 65 -16.57 -12.72 7.47
CA ARG A 65 -16.81 -11.71 8.52
C ARG A 65 -17.25 -10.37 7.96
N THR A 66 -16.67 -9.93 6.84
CA THR A 66 -17.04 -8.65 6.21
C THR A 66 -18.46 -8.71 5.65
N ARG A 67 -18.85 -9.83 5.03
CA ARG A 67 -20.21 -10.06 4.53
C ARG A 67 -21.23 -10.13 5.66
N GLU A 68 -20.92 -10.86 6.73
CA GLU A 68 -21.76 -10.92 7.94
C GLU A 68 -22.00 -9.53 8.53
N ASN A 69 -20.94 -8.74 8.69
CA ASN A 69 -21.03 -7.36 9.18
C ASN A 69 -21.87 -6.44 8.28
N GLN A 70 -21.96 -6.75 6.98
CA GLN A 70 -22.78 -6.03 6.01
C GLN A 70 -24.19 -6.62 5.86
N GLY A 71 -24.52 -7.71 6.57
CA GLY A 71 -25.79 -8.44 6.42
C GLY A 71 -25.92 -9.19 5.10
N LEU A 72 -24.79 -9.52 4.44
CA LEU A 72 -24.72 -10.15 3.12
C LEU A 72 -24.38 -11.64 3.16
N GLY A 73 -24.20 -12.24 4.36
CA GLY A 73 -23.70 -13.61 4.53
C GLY A 73 -24.46 -14.66 3.73
N ASP A 74 -25.79 -14.58 3.70
CA ASP A 74 -26.65 -15.59 3.10
C ASP A 74 -27.18 -15.23 1.70
N LEU A 75 -26.87 -14.02 1.21
CA LEU A 75 -27.51 -13.49 -0.01
C LEU A 75 -26.92 -14.05 -1.32
N PHE A 76 -25.66 -14.51 -1.30
CA PHE A 76 -24.96 -14.97 -2.51
C PHE A 76 -24.12 -16.24 -2.25
N PRO A 77 -24.76 -17.40 -2.06
CA PRO A 77 -24.06 -18.66 -1.74
C PRO A 77 -23.12 -19.11 -2.86
N GLU A 78 -23.51 -18.92 -4.13
CA GLU A 78 -22.68 -19.26 -5.30
C GLU A 78 -21.43 -18.36 -5.44
N GLU A 79 -21.47 -17.16 -4.85
CA GLU A 79 -20.37 -16.20 -4.92
C GLU A 79 -19.48 -16.20 -3.67
N ALA A 80 -19.76 -17.09 -2.71
CA ALA A 80 -19.05 -17.14 -1.43
C ALA A 80 -17.53 -17.32 -1.62
N HIS A 81 -17.10 -18.07 -2.63
CA HIS A 81 -15.71 -18.42 -2.89
C HIS A 81 -15.06 -17.62 -4.02
N SER A 82 -15.57 -16.44 -4.36
CA SER A 82 -14.92 -15.57 -5.33
C SER A 82 -15.07 -14.08 -4.98
N VAL A 83 -14.06 -13.30 -5.34
CA VAL A 83 -14.06 -11.84 -5.16
C VAL A 83 -13.74 -11.12 -6.46
N PRO A 84 -14.34 -9.95 -6.71
CA PRO A 84 -13.92 -9.10 -7.82
C PRO A 84 -12.45 -8.69 -7.69
N VAL A 85 -11.74 -8.58 -8.82
CA VAL A 85 -10.34 -8.10 -8.85
C VAL A 85 -10.21 -6.74 -8.16
N MET A 86 -11.23 -5.88 -8.28
CA MET A 86 -11.30 -4.60 -7.60
C MET A 86 -11.10 -4.69 -6.08
N TRP A 87 -11.65 -5.72 -5.43
CA TRP A 87 -11.46 -5.90 -3.98
C TRP A 87 -10.01 -6.22 -3.65
N LEU A 88 -9.35 -7.04 -4.49
CA LEU A 88 -7.92 -7.31 -4.34
C LEU A 88 -7.07 -6.06 -4.55
N VAL A 89 -7.45 -5.19 -5.50
CA VAL A 89 -6.77 -3.90 -5.71
C VAL A 89 -6.86 -3.04 -4.46
N ILE A 90 -8.03 -2.96 -3.84
CA ILE A 90 -8.24 -2.21 -2.59
C ILE A 90 -7.45 -2.83 -1.43
N ASP A 91 -7.53 -4.16 -1.27
CA ASP A 91 -6.84 -4.90 -0.21
C ASP A 91 -5.31 -4.84 -0.35
N LEU A 92 -4.81 -4.75 -1.58
CA LEU A 92 -3.38 -4.58 -1.84
C LEU A 92 -2.94 -3.11 -1.61
N HIS A 93 -3.84 -2.15 -1.84
CA HIS A 93 -3.56 -0.73 -1.61
C HIS A 93 -3.55 -0.35 -0.12
N ASN A 94 -4.46 -0.91 0.67
CA ASN A 94 -4.60 -0.63 2.11
C ASN A 94 -3.69 -1.53 2.99
N GLY A 95 -3.08 -2.56 2.40
CA GLY A 95 -2.21 -3.53 3.09
C GLY A 95 -2.95 -4.69 3.76
N SER A 96 -4.28 -4.78 3.66
CA SER A 96 -5.07 -5.86 4.26
C SER A 96 -4.89 -7.20 3.56
N PHE A 97 -4.38 -7.19 2.33
CA PHE A 97 -4.01 -8.40 1.59
C PHE A 97 -2.98 -9.26 2.35
N PHE A 98 -2.07 -8.64 3.10
CA PHE A 98 -1.04 -9.33 3.89
C PHE A 98 -1.52 -9.78 5.28
N GLY A 99 -2.82 -9.67 5.55
CA GLY A 99 -3.44 -10.06 6.80
C GLY A 99 -3.63 -8.90 7.77
N GLU A 100 -4.74 -8.93 8.50
CA GLU A 100 -5.04 -7.99 9.56
C GLU A 100 -4.68 -8.57 10.94
N PRO A 101 -4.10 -7.78 11.86
CA PRO A 101 -3.84 -6.33 11.77
C PRO A 101 -2.44 -5.96 11.25
N TRP A 102 -1.54 -6.92 11.10
CA TRP A 102 -0.10 -6.66 10.87
C TRP A 102 0.20 -5.97 9.53
N GLY A 103 -0.47 -6.37 8.44
CA GLY A 103 -0.28 -5.76 7.12
C GLY A 103 -0.62 -4.27 7.11
N ARG A 104 -1.70 -3.89 7.82
CA ARG A 104 -2.12 -2.49 7.95
C ARG A 104 -1.09 -1.65 8.71
N PHE A 105 -0.60 -2.13 9.87
CA PHE A 105 0.42 -1.41 10.63
C PHE A 105 1.72 -1.24 9.85
N PHE A 106 2.08 -2.22 9.02
CA PHE A 106 3.24 -2.12 8.15
C PHE A 106 3.07 -1.02 7.09
N TYR A 107 1.89 -0.91 6.47
CA TYR A 107 1.58 0.16 5.53
C TYR A 107 1.59 1.55 6.20
N ASP A 108 1.03 1.65 7.41
CA ASP A 108 1.07 2.89 8.20
C ASP A 108 2.50 3.32 8.52
N ALA A 109 3.40 2.37 8.83
CA ALA A 109 4.81 2.65 9.07
C ALA A 109 5.53 3.18 7.81
N ILE A 110 5.22 2.62 6.64
CA ILE A 110 5.75 3.11 5.35
C ILE A 110 5.25 4.53 5.06
N ALA A 111 3.96 4.79 5.27
CA ALA A 111 3.38 6.12 5.08
C ALA A 111 4.04 7.15 6.00
N LEU A 112 4.25 6.80 7.27
CA LEU A 112 4.94 7.67 8.24
C LEU A 112 6.39 7.93 7.82
N ALA A 113 7.12 6.90 7.38
CA ALA A 113 8.49 7.04 6.87
C ALA A 113 8.54 7.97 5.65
N LEU A 114 7.57 7.87 4.74
CA LEU A 114 7.45 8.74 3.57
C LEU A 114 7.16 10.19 3.97
N CYS A 115 6.29 10.43 4.97
CA CYS A 115 6.05 11.76 5.52
C CYS A 115 7.34 12.38 6.07
N VAL A 116 8.12 11.63 6.86
CA VAL A 116 9.41 12.09 7.40
C VAL A 116 10.39 12.40 6.27
N LEU A 117 10.50 11.53 5.26
CA LEU A 117 11.37 11.73 4.11
C LEU A 117 10.98 12.98 3.30
N SER A 118 9.69 13.17 3.06
CA SER A 118 9.14 14.33 2.36
C SER A 118 9.44 15.63 3.12
N LEU A 119 9.12 15.68 4.42
CA LEU A 119 9.36 16.86 5.26
C LEU A 119 10.84 17.22 5.36
N THR A 120 11.71 16.23 5.59
CA THR A 120 13.15 16.46 5.69
C THR A 120 13.74 16.94 4.36
N GLY A 121 13.27 16.40 3.23
CA GLY A 121 13.63 16.87 1.89
C GLY A 121 13.24 18.33 1.64
N ILE A 122 12.00 18.70 1.98
CA ILE A 122 11.48 20.08 1.85
C ILE A 122 12.31 21.06 2.69
N VAL A 123 12.58 20.73 3.95
CA VAL A 123 13.40 21.56 4.86
C VAL A 123 14.81 21.76 4.30
N LEU A 124 15.43 20.69 3.78
CA LEU A 124 16.76 20.76 3.19
C LEU A 124 16.78 21.63 1.94
N TYR A 125 15.78 21.50 1.06
CA TYR A 125 15.64 22.32 -0.14
C TYR A 125 15.62 23.83 0.20
N PHE A 126 14.77 24.24 1.14
CA PHE A 126 14.69 25.65 1.55
C PHE A 126 15.98 26.14 2.22
N LYS A 127 16.64 25.30 3.04
CA LYS A 127 17.89 25.66 3.72
C LYS A 127 19.05 25.84 2.75
N ILE A 128 19.19 24.98 1.74
CA ILE A 128 20.20 25.10 0.70
C ILE A 128 19.94 26.34 -0.16
N ARG A 129 18.69 26.57 -0.57
CA ARG A 129 18.32 27.73 -1.40
C ARG A 129 18.59 29.06 -0.69
N ARG A 130 18.36 29.15 0.63
CA ARG A 130 18.72 30.34 1.41
C ARG A 130 20.23 30.61 1.46
N LYS A 131 21.07 29.55 1.38
CA LYS A 131 22.52 29.69 1.44
C LYS A 131 23.15 30.17 0.13
N HIS A 132 22.49 29.97 -1.01
CA HIS A 132 22.95 30.45 -2.32
C HIS A 132 22.41 31.83 -2.70
N ARG A 133 21.64 32.49 -1.82
CA ARG A 133 21.05 33.81 -2.06
C ARG A 133 21.75 34.94 -1.28
N PHE A 134 23.00 34.70 -0.86
CA PHE A 134 23.96 35.64 -0.31
C PHE A 134 25.34 35.27 -0.82
#